data_AF-A0A1F2ZU54-F1
#
_entry.id   AF-A0A1F2ZU54-F1
#
_cell.length_a   1.000
_cell.length_b   1.000
_cell.length_c   1.000
_cell.angle_alpha   90.00
_cell.angle_beta   90.00
_cell.angle_gamma   90.00
#
_symmetry.space_group_name_H-M   'P 1'
#
loop_
_entity.id
_entity.type
_entity.pdbx_description
1 polymer ?
#
loop_
_entity_poly.entity_id
_entity_poly.type
_entity_poly.pdbx_seq_one_letter_code
_entity_poly.pdbx_strand_id
1 'polypeptide(L)'
;MLAAAEVRYCVGLHDRMPEVERQAVALRMLDGDSPGPLVVRWNLHRGFLYQAAKQRYEPFDRLVDEDRETRRILARMAADAFRAKQKVWITANNKAEGSAPLSLLKLAHEIAQAIG
;
A
#
# COMPACT_ATOMS: atom_id res chain seq x y z
N MET A 1 -17.12 -16.41 0.84
CA MET A 1 -16.37 -15.16 1.11
C MET A 1 -14.95 -15.53 1.52
N LEU A 2 -13.95 -14.70 1.23
CA LEU A 2 -12.51 -14.98 1.40
C LEU A 2 -12.12 -15.63 2.75
N ALA A 3 -12.77 -15.23 3.85
CA ALA A 3 -12.53 -15.80 5.18
C ALA A 3 -12.77 -17.33 5.27
N ALA A 4 -13.74 -17.86 4.51
CA ALA A 4 -14.05 -19.29 4.51
C ALA A 4 -13.07 -20.14 3.68
N ALA A 5 -12.17 -19.50 2.93
CA ALA A 5 -11.24 -20.15 2.01
C ALA A 5 -9.78 -20.06 2.47
N GLU A 6 -9.53 -19.69 3.74
CA GLU A 6 -8.18 -19.56 4.33
C GLU A 6 -7.22 -18.64 3.53
N VAL A 7 -7.78 -17.68 2.80
CA VAL A 7 -7.02 -16.69 2.02
C VAL A 7 -7.02 -15.32 2.70
N ARG A 8 -5.90 -14.59 2.56
CA ARG A 8 -5.76 -13.24 3.11
C ARG A 8 -6.18 -12.17 2.10
N TYR A 9 -6.99 -11.21 2.53
CA TYR A 9 -7.30 -10.03 1.74
C TYR A 9 -6.04 -9.17 1.52
N CYS A 10 -5.76 -8.84 0.26
CA CYS A 10 -4.66 -7.98 -0.13
C CYS A 10 -5.20 -6.59 -0.45
N VAL A 11 -4.73 -5.57 0.27
CA VAL A 11 -5.06 -4.17 -0.02
C VAL A 11 -4.33 -3.78 -1.31
N GLY A 12 -5.11 -3.54 -2.37
CA GLY A 12 -4.58 -3.32 -3.71
C GLY A 12 -4.72 -1.86 -4.13
N LEU A 13 -3.61 -1.17 -4.37
CA LEU A 13 -3.63 0.20 -4.85
C LEU A 13 -3.45 0.20 -6.37
N HIS A 14 -4.54 0.51 -7.07
CA HIS A 14 -4.69 0.51 -8.51
C HIS A 14 -5.85 1.44 -8.90
N ASP A 15 -5.83 2.03 -10.09
CA ASP A 15 -6.85 3.00 -10.55
C ASP A 15 -8.31 2.47 -10.47
N ARG A 16 -8.50 1.18 -10.78
CA ARG A 16 -9.79 0.45 -10.75
C ARG A 16 -10.18 -0.07 -9.38
N MET A 17 -9.35 0.12 -8.36
CA MET A 17 -9.66 -0.32 -6.99
C MET A 17 -10.27 0.83 -6.18
N PRO A 18 -11.04 0.53 -5.10
CA PRO A 18 -11.46 1.53 -4.15
C PRO A 18 -10.27 2.25 -3.49
N GLU A 19 -10.49 3.44 -2.94
CA GLU A 19 -9.48 4.16 -2.15
C GLU A 19 -8.95 3.30 -1.00
N VAL A 20 -7.69 3.52 -0.63
CA VAL A 20 -6.99 2.70 0.37
C VAL A 20 -7.69 2.77 1.74
N GLU A 21 -8.31 3.89 2.10
CA GLU A 21 -9.09 4.06 3.33
C GLU A 21 -10.35 3.20 3.32
N ARG A 22 -11.03 3.10 2.17
CA ARG A 22 -12.20 2.22 2.03
C ARG A 22 -11.79 0.75 2.16
N GLN A 23 -10.65 0.39 1.58
CA GLN A 23 -10.10 -0.96 1.72
C GLN A 23 -9.66 -1.25 3.16
N ALA A 24 -9.11 -0.27 3.88
CA ALA A 24 -8.74 -0.40 5.29
C ALA A 24 -9.96 -0.63 6.18
N VAL A 25 -11.08 0.06 5.91
CA VAL A 25 -12.36 -0.19 6.59
C VAL A 25 -12.84 -1.62 6.30
N ALA A 26 -12.83 -2.04 5.04
CA ALA A 26 -13.24 -3.39 4.65
C ALA A 26 -12.36 -4.47 5.30
N LEU A 27 -11.04 -4.25 5.39
CA LEU A 27 -10.11 -5.16 6.05
C LEU A 27 -10.46 -5.32 7.53
N ARG A 28 -10.73 -4.22 8.25
CA ARG A 28 -11.15 -4.29 9.67
C ARG A 28 -12.47 -5.06 9.84
N MET A 29 -13.41 -4.90 8.91
CA MET A 29 -14.67 -5.67 8.92
C MET A 29 -14.45 -7.16 8.67
N LEU A 30 -13.52 -7.52 7.78
CA LEU A 30 -13.16 -8.91 7.50
C LEU A 30 -12.40 -9.56 8.68
N ASP A 31 -11.60 -8.76 9.39
CA ASP A 31 -10.78 -9.22 10.50
C ASP A 31 -11.59 -9.47 11.77
N GLY A 32 -12.66 -8.69 12.00
CA GLY A 32 -13.49 -8.82 13.21
C GLY A 32 -12.62 -8.77 14.47
N ASP A 33 -12.82 -9.74 15.37
CA ASP A 33 -12.07 -9.86 16.62
C ASP A 33 -10.74 -10.64 16.48
N SER A 34 -10.45 -11.18 15.29
CA SER A 34 -9.28 -12.04 15.04
C SER A 34 -8.44 -11.47 13.88
N PRO A 35 -7.75 -10.34 14.12
CA PRO A 35 -7.13 -9.61 13.04
C PRO A 35 -5.85 -10.32 12.56
N GLY A 36 -5.68 -10.40 11.24
CA GLY A 36 -4.60 -11.14 10.58
C GLY A 36 -3.48 -10.22 10.05
N PRO A 37 -2.48 -10.77 9.34
CA PRO A 37 -1.37 -9.97 8.82
C PRO A 37 -1.80 -8.90 7.81
N LEU A 38 -1.14 -7.76 7.79
CA LEU A 38 -1.37 -6.76 6.74
C LEU A 38 -0.61 -7.14 5.46
N VAL A 39 -1.33 -7.24 4.34
CA VAL A 39 -0.74 -7.49 3.01
C VAL A 39 -1.19 -6.37 2.05
N VAL A 40 -0.22 -5.69 1.44
CA VAL A 40 -0.46 -4.56 0.53
C VAL A 40 0.32 -4.74 -0.77
N ARG A 41 -0.34 -4.43 -1.89
CA ARG A 41 0.30 -4.34 -3.20
C ARG A 41 0.02 -3.00 -3.86
N TRP A 42 1.04 -2.15 -3.88
CA TRP A 42 0.97 -0.80 -4.42
C TRP A 42 1.44 -0.78 -5.88
N ASN A 43 0.49 -0.80 -6.82
CA ASN A 43 0.79 -1.06 -8.22
C ASN A 43 0.81 0.18 -9.11
N LEU A 44 -0.09 1.14 -8.90
CA LEU A 44 -0.30 2.24 -9.84
C LEU A 44 -0.81 3.48 -9.12
N HIS A 45 -0.24 4.64 -9.44
CA HIS A 45 -0.79 5.93 -9.03
C HIS A 45 -2.18 6.15 -9.66
N ARG A 46 -3.13 6.64 -8.85
CA ARG A 46 -4.50 6.91 -9.31
C ARG A 46 -4.46 8.02 -10.37
N GLY A 47 -5.24 7.87 -11.44
CA GLY A 47 -5.39 8.91 -12.49
C GLY A 47 -4.50 8.74 -13.73
N PHE A 48 -3.64 7.73 -13.81
CA PHE A 48 -2.88 7.43 -15.03
C PHE A 48 -3.41 6.19 -15.76
N LEU A 49 -3.64 6.31 -17.07
CA LEU A 49 -3.74 5.15 -17.96
C LEU A 49 -2.36 4.47 -18.03
N TYR A 50 -2.31 3.16 -17.77
CA TYR A 50 -1.11 2.32 -17.61
C TYR A 50 0.00 2.54 -18.65
N GLN A 51 -0.36 2.92 -19.88
CA GLN A 51 0.55 3.14 -21.01
C GLN A 51 1.35 4.46 -20.90
N ALA A 52 0.76 5.54 -20.36
CA ALA A 52 1.44 6.84 -20.25
C ALA A 52 2.51 6.88 -19.14
N ALA A 53 2.36 6.04 -18.11
CA ALA A 53 3.27 6.00 -16.97
C ALA A 53 4.66 5.42 -17.29
N LYS A 54 4.77 4.48 -18.25
CA LYS A 54 6.05 3.83 -18.55
C LYS A 54 7.06 4.81 -19.15
N GLN A 55 6.67 5.57 -20.17
CA GLN A 55 7.55 6.59 -20.79
C GLN A 55 7.89 7.74 -19.82
N ARG A 56 6.98 8.08 -18.91
CA ARG A 56 7.18 9.17 -17.95
C ARG A 56 8.15 8.83 -16.83
N TYR A 57 8.19 7.55 -16.43
CA TYR A 57 8.93 7.12 -15.25
C TYR A 57 10.24 6.43 -15.56
N GLU A 58 10.45 5.91 -16.78
CA GLU A 58 11.76 5.39 -17.16
C GLU A 58 12.85 6.45 -16.98
N PRO A 59 14.02 6.08 -16.40
CA PRO A 59 14.50 4.73 -16.12
C PRO A 59 14.14 4.17 -14.72
N PHE A 60 13.15 4.74 -14.04
CA PHE A 60 12.67 4.40 -12.70
C PHE A 60 13.66 4.67 -11.55
N ASP A 61 14.52 5.65 -11.74
CA ASP A 61 15.59 6.04 -10.81
C ASP A 61 15.22 7.23 -9.90
N ARG A 62 14.05 7.84 -10.13
CA ARG A 62 13.55 8.98 -9.37
C ARG A 62 12.06 8.86 -9.06
N LEU A 63 11.63 9.56 -8.01
CA LEU A 63 10.22 9.81 -7.77
C LEU A 63 9.74 10.91 -8.71
N VAL A 64 8.63 10.67 -9.40
CA VAL A 64 8.05 11.59 -10.39
C VAL A 64 6.71 12.10 -9.90
N ASP A 65 5.79 11.18 -9.59
CA ASP A 65 4.45 11.51 -9.10
C ASP A 65 4.34 10.99 -7.67
N GLU A 66 4.93 11.76 -6.74
CA GLU A 66 4.95 11.45 -5.31
C GLU A 66 3.54 11.42 -4.73
N ASP A 67 3.19 10.31 -4.07
CA ASP A 67 1.92 10.12 -3.38
C ASP A 67 2.14 10.04 -1.87
N ARG A 68 2.29 11.23 -1.27
CA ARG A 68 2.53 11.37 0.17
C ARG A 68 1.34 10.94 1.01
N GLU A 69 0.13 11.11 0.49
CA GLU A 69 -1.09 10.75 1.20
C GLU A 69 -1.21 9.24 1.36
N THR A 70 -1.09 8.50 0.25
CA THR A 70 -1.03 7.03 0.26
C THR A 70 0.07 6.54 1.19
N ARG A 71 1.28 7.11 1.12
CA ARG A 71 2.38 6.73 2.02
C ARG A 71 2.00 6.84 3.49
N ARG A 72 1.42 7.97 3.91
CA ARG A 72 1.01 8.16 5.30
C ARG A 72 -0.09 7.18 5.70
N ILE A 73 -1.05 6.88 4.81
CA ILE A 73 -2.12 5.92 5.12
C ILE A 73 -1.54 4.53 5.31
N LEU A 74 -0.69 4.08 4.38
CA LEU A 74 0.00 2.79 4.49
C LEU A 74 0.89 2.72 5.75
N ALA A 75 1.57 3.82 6.09
CA ALA A 75 2.38 3.90 7.30
C ALA A 75 1.54 3.73 8.57
N ARG A 76 0.38 4.38 8.65
CA ARG A 76 -0.57 4.22 9.76
C ARG A 76 -1.08 2.78 9.85
N MET A 77 -1.50 2.19 8.73
CA MET A 77 -1.93 0.78 8.69
C MET A 77 -0.83 -0.18 9.15
N ALA A 78 0.41 0.04 8.70
CA ALA A 78 1.56 -0.78 9.11
C ALA A 78 1.89 -0.61 10.60
N ALA A 79 1.84 0.62 11.13
CA ALA A 79 2.07 0.89 12.54
C ALA A 79 0.99 0.24 13.43
N ASP A 80 -0.28 0.32 13.03
CA ASP A 80 -1.39 -0.32 13.73
C ASP A 80 -1.24 -1.85 13.75
N ALA A 81 -0.92 -2.44 12.60
CA ALA A 81 -0.66 -3.89 12.50
C ALA A 81 0.56 -4.30 13.34
N PHE A 82 1.65 -3.52 13.32
CA PHE A 82 2.83 -3.76 14.15
C PHE A 82 2.50 -3.72 15.65
N ARG A 83 1.74 -2.71 16.10
CA ARG A 83 1.28 -2.60 17.51
C ARG A 83 0.40 -3.78 17.92
N ALA A 84 -0.43 -4.27 16.99
CA ALA A 84 -1.22 -5.48 17.15
C ALA A 84 -0.39 -6.78 17.05
N LYS A 85 0.95 -6.70 16.95
CA LYS A 85 1.88 -7.83 16.81
C LYS A 85 1.64 -8.68 15.56
N GLN A 86 1.13 -8.06 14.50
CA GLN A 86 0.86 -8.70 13.22
C GLN A 86 2.06 -8.57 12.28
N LYS A 87 2.18 -9.52 11.36
CA LYS A 87 3.14 -9.42 10.27
C LYS A 87 2.64 -8.41 9.23
N VAL A 88 3.57 -7.65 8.64
CA VAL A 88 3.28 -6.64 7.63
C VAL A 88 4.09 -6.95 6.38
N TRP A 89 3.42 -7.02 5.23
CA TRP A 89 4.04 -7.17 3.91
C TRP A 89 3.50 -6.10 2.97
N ILE A 90 4.38 -5.21 2.51
CA ILE A 90 4.05 -4.16 1.55
C ILE A 90 4.99 -4.29 0.36
N THR A 91 4.42 -4.37 -0.83
CA THR A 91 5.17 -4.39 -2.10
C THR A 91 4.78 -3.20 -2.95
N ALA A 92 5.73 -2.64 -3.70
CA ALA A 92 5.50 -1.53 -4.61
C ALA A 92 5.99 -1.86 -6.02
N ASN A 93 5.28 -1.38 -7.04
CA ASN A 93 5.72 -1.34 -8.43
C ASN A 93 6.30 0.03 -8.74
N ASN A 94 7.24 0.13 -9.70
CA ASN A 94 7.78 1.43 -10.12
C ASN A 94 6.69 2.42 -10.58
N LYS A 95 5.55 1.93 -11.08
CA LYS A 95 4.42 2.78 -11.48
C LYS A 95 3.63 3.41 -10.31
N ALA A 96 4.00 3.10 -9.06
CA ALA A 96 3.41 3.71 -7.87
C ALA A 96 3.76 5.20 -7.77
N GLU A 97 5.05 5.54 -7.88
CA GLU A 97 5.51 6.94 -7.79
C GLU A 97 6.70 7.25 -8.73
N GLY A 98 7.13 6.29 -9.56
CA GLY A 98 8.28 6.43 -10.45
C GLY A 98 9.45 5.50 -10.09
N SER A 99 9.62 5.09 -8.83
CA SER A 99 10.70 4.20 -8.41
C SER A 99 10.32 3.39 -7.17
N ALA A 100 10.13 2.07 -7.30
CA ALA A 100 9.71 1.23 -6.18
C ALA A 100 10.69 1.26 -4.99
N PRO A 101 12.03 1.21 -5.19
CA PRO A 101 12.97 1.31 -4.08
C PRO A 101 12.85 2.64 -3.33
N LEU A 102 12.78 3.78 -4.04
CA LEU A 102 12.66 5.09 -3.40
C LEU A 102 11.30 5.26 -2.71
N SER A 103 10.22 4.76 -3.30
CA SER A 103 8.89 4.71 -2.67
C SER A 103 8.91 3.94 -1.36
N LEU A 104 9.50 2.73 -1.36
CA LEU A 104 9.61 1.90 -0.16
C LEU A 104 10.50 2.54 0.90
N LEU A 105 11.59 3.20 0.51
CA LEU A 105 12.43 3.96 1.44
C LEU A 105 11.63 5.10 2.08
N LYS A 106 10.93 5.94 1.29
CA LYS A 106 10.08 7.02 1.83
C LYS A 106 8.99 6.46 2.76
N LEU A 107 8.35 5.36 2.37
CA LEU A 107 7.34 4.69 3.20
C LEU A 107 7.93 4.18 4.51
N ALA A 108 9.13 3.59 4.49
CA ALA A 108 9.80 3.13 5.71
C ALA A 108 10.08 4.28 6.70
N HIS A 109 10.45 5.46 6.21
CA HIS A 109 10.61 6.65 7.05
C HIS A 109 9.27 7.07 7.69
N GLU A 110 8.19 7.11 6.91
CA GLU A 110 6.85 7.43 7.42
C GLU A 110 6.37 6.38 8.45
N ILE A 111 6.68 5.09 8.24
CA ILE A 111 6.38 4.02 9.21
C ILE A 111 7.16 4.24 10.51
N ALA A 112 8.46 4.53 10.43
CA ALA A 112 9.28 4.78 11.60
C ALA A 112 8.72 5.94 12.42
N GLN A 113 8.38 7.06 11.76
CA GLN A 113 7.72 8.21 12.39
C GLN A 113 6.37 7.86 13.01
N ALA A 114 5.60 6.99 12.36
CA ALA A 114 4.28 6.58 12.85
C ALA A 114 4.36 5.62 14.05
N ILE A 115 5.47 4.89 14.22
CA ILE A 115 5.67 3.94 15.33
C ILE A 115 6.25 4.63 16.57
N GLY A 116 7.19 5.56 16.38
CA GLY A 116 7.91 6.27 17.47
C GLY A 116 9.39 5.97 17.44
#